data_AF-A0A7C4KNF9-F1
#
_entry.id   AF-A0A7C4KNF9-F1
#
_cell.length_a   1.000
_cell.length_b   1.000
_cell.length_c   1.000
_cell.angle_alpha   90.00
_cell.angle_beta   90.00
_cell.angle_gamma   90.00
#
_symmetry.space_group_name_H-M   'P 1'
#
loop_
_entity.id
_entity.type
_entity.pdbx_description
1 polymer ?
#
loop_
_entity_poly.entity_id
_entity_poly.type
_entity_poly.pdbx_seq_one_letter_code
_entity_poly.pdbx_strand_id
1 'polypeptide(L)'
;MYFLQKYRYAWLFLGMLVFCSIMVIRQYRLNEDRRVELREAFILLHSRGYTNEAQRLFQKLLADVPHLTDRQLVDDMQRTMNLVDPSIPNENNLIWKYHWTVSNEMEKRSESSLRRALKLANELGK
;
A
#
# COMPACT_ATOMS: atom_id res chain seq x y z
N MET A 1 3.08 39.46 -28.03
CA MET A 1 2.10 39.51 -26.93
C MET A 1 0.63 39.28 -27.34
N TYR A 2 0.28 39.13 -28.63
CA TYR A 2 -1.10 38.85 -29.08
C TYR A 2 -1.58 37.40 -28.86
N PHE A 3 -0.67 36.41 -28.88
CA PHE A 3 -1.01 34.99 -28.67
C PHE A 3 -1.44 34.68 -27.23
N LEU A 4 -0.83 35.33 -26.24
CA LEU A 4 -1.16 35.17 -24.81
C LEU A 4 -2.56 35.70 -24.47
N GLN A 5 -3.02 36.76 -25.15
CA GLN A 5 -4.37 37.29 -24.96
C GLN A 5 -5.43 36.45 -25.69
N LYS A 6 -5.13 35.94 -26.89
CA LYS A 6 -6.08 35.15 -27.70
C LYS A 6 -6.40 33.79 -27.07
N TYR A 7 -5.42 33.18 -26.39
CA TYR A 7 -5.56 31.89 -25.70
C TYR A 7 -5.56 32.03 -24.17
N ARG A 8 -5.93 33.20 -23.64
CA ARG A 8 -5.90 33.48 -22.19
C ARG A 8 -6.64 32.41 -21.37
N TYR A 9 -7.78 31.95 -21.86
CA TYR A 9 -8.55 30.88 -21.22
C TYR A 9 -7.86 29.52 -21.28
N ALA A 10 -7.17 29.20 -22.38
CA ALA A 10 -6.41 27.96 -22.49
C ALA A 10 -5.21 27.94 -21.54
N TRP A 11 -4.54 29.07 -21.33
CA TRP A 11 -3.47 29.20 -20.34
C TRP A 11 -3.97 29.08 -18.90
N LEU A 12 -5.11 29.69 -18.57
CA LEU A 12 -5.74 29.53 -17.25
C LEU A 12 -6.17 28.08 -17.01
N PHE A 13 -6.76 27.44 -18.03
CA PHE A 13 -7.14 26.03 -17.96
C PHE A 13 -5.92 25.12 -17.76
N LEU A 14 -4.85 25.33 -18.53
CA LEU A 14 -3.60 24.58 -18.38
C LEU A 14 -2.99 24.78 -16.99
N GLY A 15 -2.96 26.02 -16.50
CA GLY A 15 -2.46 26.34 -15.15
C GLY A 15 -3.28 25.65 -14.06
N MET A 16 -4.61 25.66 -14.17
CA MET A 16 -5.50 24.96 -13.24
C MET A 16 -5.27 23.44 -13.28
N LEU A 17 -5.10 22.85 -14.46
CA LEU A 17 -4.89 21.41 -14.62
C LEU A 17 -3.56 20.95 -14.02
N VAL A 18 -2.50 21.74 -14.20
CA VAL A 18 -1.20 21.52 -13.55
C VAL A 18 -1.34 21.64 -12.04
N PHE A 19 -2.03 22.66 -11.53
CA PHE A 19 -2.24 22.86 -10.09
C PHE A 19 -3.01 21.68 -9.46
N CYS A 20 -4.10 21.24 -10.09
CA CYS A 20 -4.86 20.08 -9.64
C CYS A 20 -3.98 18.81 -9.61
N SER A 21 -3.18 18.60 -10.65
CA SER A 21 -2.29 17.44 -10.73
C SER A 21 -1.24 17.45 -9.61
N ILE A 22 -0.63 18.60 -9.34
CA ILE A 22 0.36 18.76 -8.26
C ILE A 22 -0.28 18.49 -6.89
N MET A 23 -1.47 19.02 -6.64
CA MET A 23 -2.18 18.79 -5.37
C MET A 23 -2.47 17.31 -5.14
N VAL A 24 -2.93 16.59 -6.17
CA VAL A 24 -3.21 15.15 -6.07
C VAL A 24 -1.93 14.36 -5.77
N ILE A 25 -0.83 14.65 -6.47
CA ILE A 25 0.46 13.97 -6.22
C ILE A 25 0.97 14.26 -4.80
N ARG A 26 0.86 15.51 -4.34
CA ARG A 26 1.29 15.89 -2.99
C ARG A 26 0.46 15.16 -1.92
N GLN A 27 -0.86 15.11 -2.09
CA GLN A 27 -1.74 14.41 -1.16
C GLN A 27 -1.47 12.91 -1.14
N TYR A 28 -1.19 12.31 -2.31
CA TYR A 28 -0.81 10.90 -2.41
C TYR A 28 0.46 10.60 -1.59
N ARG A 29 1.52 11.41 -1.77
CA ARG A 29 2.78 11.24 -1.02
C ARG A 29 2.58 11.39 0.49
N LEU A 30 1.83 12.40 0.93
CA LEU A 30 1.56 12.60 2.36
C LEU A 30 0.81 11.41 2.99
N ASN A 31 -0.11 10.80 2.25
CA ASN A 31 -0.82 9.62 2.72
C ASN A 31 0.11 8.39 2.78
N GLU A 32 1.02 8.25 1.82
CA GLU A 32 2.03 7.18 1.80
C GLU A 32 3.00 7.31 2.98
N ASP A 33 3.52 8.51 3.23
CA ASP A 33 4.43 8.81 4.35
C ASP A 33 3.78 8.49 5.70
N ARG A 34 2.54 8.93 5.92
CA ARG A 34 1.78 8.65 7.16
C ARG A 34 1.61 7.15 7.39
N ARG A 35 1.41 6.37 6.33
CA ARG A 35 1.26 4.91 6.45
C ARG A 35 2.57 4.24 6.86
N VAL A 36 3.68 4.65 6.25
CA VAL A 36 5.01 4.15 6.63
C VAL A 36 5.26 4.45 8.10
N GLU A 37 4.96 5.68 8.55
CA GLU A 37 5.09 6.09 9.94
C GLU A 37 4.22 5.23 10.89
N LEU A 38 2.96 4.96 10.54
CA LEU A 38 2.08 4.10 11.35
C LEU A 38 2.64 2.67 11.51
N ARG A 39 3.16 2.10 10.43
CA ARG A 39 3.76 0.75 10.43
C ARG A 39 5.05 0.72 11.25
N GLU A 40 5.90 1.73 11.12
CA GLU A 40 7.14 1.83 11.89
C GLU A 40 6.86 2.04 13.38
N ALA A 41 5.89 2.88 13.73
CA ALA A 41 5.42 3.07 15.10
C ALA A 41 4.87 1.76 15.68
N PHE A 42 4.10 0.99 14.90
CA PHE A 42 3.62 -0.33 15.30
C PHE A 42 4.75 -1.30 15.62
N ILE A 43 5.72 -1.45 14.71
CA ILE A 43 6.87 -2.34 14.90
C ILE A 43 7.69 -1.90 16.11
N LEU A 44 7.95 -0.60 16.25
CA LEU A 44 8.71 -0.03 17.37
C LEU A 44 8.03 -0.31 18.71
N LEU A 45 6.74 -0.01 18.83
CA LEU A 45 5.98 -0.22 20.06
C LEU A 45 5.92 -1.70 20.44
N HIS A 46 5.67 -2.58 19.47
CA HIS A 46 5.68 -4.03 19.69
C HIS A 46 7.06 -4.52 20.15
N SER A 47 8.14 -4.08 19.50
CA SER A 47 9.52 -4.46 19.86
C SER A 47 9.93 -4.00 21.26
N ARG A 48 9.34 -2.92 21.77
CA ARG A 48 9.58 -2.35 23.09
C ARG A 48 8.63 -2.89 24.17
N GLY A 49 7.70 -3.78 23.82
CA GLY A 49 6.75 -4.38 24.76
C GLY A 49 5.53 -3.53 25.09
N TYR A 50 5.28 -2.44 24.36
CA TYR A 50 4.07 -1.61 24.49
C TYR A 50 2.88 -2.27 23.78
N THR A 51 2.35 -3.33 24.40
CA THR A 51 1.36 -4.23 23.77
C THR A 51 0.02 -3.55 23.48
N ASN A 52 -0.44 -2.64 24.34
CA ASN A 52 -1.72 -1.95 24.17
C ASN A 52 -1.70 -0.97 22.99
N GLU A 53 -0.64 -0.16 22.91
CA GLU A 53 -0.44 0.81 21.85
C GLU A 53 -0.17 0.11 20.51
N ALA A 54 0.66 -0.93 20.52
CA ALA A 54 0.90 -1.77 19.35
C ALA A 54 -0.39 -2.43 18.87
N GLN A 55 -1.26 -2.91 19.77
CA GLN A 55 -2.54 -3.51 19.41
C GLN A 55 -3.48 -2.49 18.72
N ARG A 56 -3.51 -1.24 19.19
CA ARG A 56 -4.32 -0.18 18.55
C ARG A 56 -3.85 0.09 17.12
N LEU A 57 -2.54 0.21 16.92
CA LEU A 57 -1.97 0.41 15.60
C LEU A 57 -2.15 -0.81 14.70
N PHE A 58 -2.05 -2.02 15.25
CA PHE A 58 -2.32 -3.26 14.53
C PHE A 58 -3.74 -3.29 13.98
N GLN A 59 -4.76 -2.98 14.80
CA GLN A 59 -6.15 -2.91 14.35
C GLN A 59 -6.35 -1.88 13.23
N LYS A 60 -5.68 -0.73 13.34
CA LYS A 60 -5.70 0.31 12.29
C LYS A 60 -5.09 -0.20 10.99
N LEU A 61 -3.92 -0.83 11.06
CA LEU A 61 -3.24 -1.40 9.89
C LEU A 61 -4.08 -2.50 9.24
N LEU A 62 -4.72 -3.38 10.01
CA LEU A 62 -5.62 -4.41 9.48
C LEU A 62 -6.81 -3.83 8.72
N ALA A 63 -7.43 -2.77 9.24
CA ALA A 63 -8.55 -2.11 8.56
C ALA A 63 -8.15 -1.49 7.22
N ASP A 64 -6.89 -1.04 7.11
CA ASP A 64 -6.37 -0.41 5.90
C ASP A 64 -5.90 -1.44 4.84
N VAL A 65 -5.64 -2.71 5.21
CA VAL A 65 -5.12 -3.77 4.31
C VAL A 65 -5.90 -3.91 2.99
N PRO A 66 -7.25 -3.99 2.98
CA PRO A 66 -8.02 -4.13 1.74
C PRO A 66 -7.87 -2.94 0.79
N HIS A 67 -7.51 -1.77 1.31
CA HIS A 67 -7.38 -0.52 0.55
C HIS A 67 -5.96 -0.26 0.05
N LEU A 68 -5.01 -1.14 0.38
CA LEU A 68 -3.63 -1.01 -0.03
C LEU A 68 -3.47 -1.26 -1.52
N THR A 69 -2.53 -0.55 -2.13
CA THR A 69 -2.03 -0.89 -3.47
C THR A 69 -1.16 -2.15 -3.40
N ASP A 70 -0.96 -2.83 -4.53
CA ASP A 70 -0.12 -4.04 -4.56
C ASP A 70 1.32 -3.76 -4.16
N ARG A 71 1.87 -2.60 -4.58
CA ARG A 71 3.18 -2.13 -4.15
C ARG A 71 3.26 -2.01 -2.62
N GLN A 72 2.25 -1.40 -2.02
CA GLN A 72 2.16 -1.20 -0.58
C GLN A 72 2.05 -2.50 0.21
N LEU A 73 1.39 -3.53 -0.35
CA LEU A 73 1.34 -4.88 0.23
C LEU A 73 2.70 -5.57 0.16
N VAL A 74 3.37 -5.50 -1.01
CA VAL A 74 4.72 -6.05 -1.19
C VAL A 74 5.71 -5.43 -0.22
N ASP A 75 5.69 -4.11 -0.07
CA ASP A 75 6.58 -3.40 0.85
C ASP A 75 6.36 -3.82 2.31
N ASP A 76 5.10 -4.00 2.72
CA ASP A 76 4.76 -4.48 4.07
C ASP A 76 5.18 -5.93 4.28
N MET A 77 4.99 -6.79 3.28
CA MET A 77 5.41 -8.19 3.33
C MET A 77 6.92 -8.30 3.46
N GLN A 78 7.69 -7.60 2.62
CA GLN A 78 9.15 -7.56 2.69
C GLN A 78 9.64 -7.05 4.05
N ARG A 79 8.99 -6.03 4.59
CA ARG A 79 9.40 -5.46 5.88
C ARG A 79 9.15 -6.42 7.03
N THR A 80 8.00 -7.09 7.04
CA THR A 80 7.63 -8.05 8.10
C THR A 80 8.39 -9.37 8.00
N MET A 81 8.76 -9.80 6.78
CA MET A 81 9.57 -11.00 6.54
C MET A 81 10.90 -10.98 7.29
N ASN A 82 11.54 -9.80 7.42
CA ASN A 82 12.80 -9.66 8.15
C ASN A 82 12.64 -9.66 9.68
N LEU A 83 11.41 -9.63 10.18
CA LEU A 83 11.08 -9.48 11.60
C LEU A 83 10.43 -10.73 12.19
N VAL A 84 10.11 -11.71 11.35
CA VAL A 84 9.32 -12.89 11.69
C VAL A 84 9.93 -14.10 11.00
N ASP A 85 10.02 -15.23 11.71
CA ASP A 85 10.27 -16.52 11.06
C ASP A 85 8.93 -17.08 10.55
N PRO A 86 8.71 -17.17 9.22
CA PRO A 86 7.47 -17.69 8.67
C PRO A 86 7.28 -19.19 8.93
N SER A 87 8.35 -19.92 9.28
CA SER A 87 8.32 -21.37 9.52
C SER A 87 7.75 -21.72 10.89
N ILE A 88 7.71 -20.76 11.81
CA ILE A 88 7.29 -20.97 13.19
C ILE A 88 5.99 -20.20 13.45
N PRO A 89 4.86 -20.89 13.70
CA PRO A 89 3.63 -20.23 14.08
C PRO A 89 3.80 -19.44 15.37
N ASN A 90 3.48 -18.15 15.36
CA ASN A 90 3.54 -17.30 16.55
C ASN A 90 2.30 -16.40 16.64
N GLU A 91 1.20 -17.00 17.11
CA GLU A 91 -0.09 -16.30 17.24
C GLU A 91 -0.07 -15.16 18.28
N ASN A 92 0.87 -15.17 19.21
CA ASN A 92 0.99 -14.09 20.20
C ASN A 92 1.75 -12.87 19.65
N ASN A 93 2.49 -13.03 18.55
CA ASN A 93 3.23 -11.95 17.93
C ASN A 93 2.35 -11.19 16.92
N LEU A 94 2.10 -9.91 17.19
CA LEU A 94 1.28 -9.07 16.31
C LEU A 94 1.92 -8.87 14.94
N ILE A 95 3.25 -8.83 14.87
CA ILE A 95 3.99 -8.70 13.61
C ILE A 95 3.80 -9.97 12.78
N TRP A 96 3.82 -11.16 13.40
CA TRP A 96 3.55 -12.43 12.72
C TRP A 96 2.12 -12.48 12.17
N LYS A 97 1.11 -12.06 12.97
CA LYS A 97 -0.28 -11.95 12.52
C LYS A 97 -0.43 -10.98 11.34
N TYR A 98 0.26 -9.85 11.41
CA TYR A 98 0.23 -8.87 10.34
C TYR A 98 0.86 -9.40 9.06
N HIS A 99 2.02 -10.07 9.15
CA HIS A 99 2.71 -10.72 8.03
C HIS A 99 1.77 -11.66 7.26
N TRP A 100 1.10 -12.56 7.97
CA TRP A 100 0.16 -13.49 7.34
C TRP A 100 -1.08 -12.81 6.78
N THR A 101 -1.58 -11.75 7.42
CA THR A 101 -2.70 -11.00 6.86
C THR A 101 -2.33 -10.37 5.51
N VAL A 102 -1.15 -9.76 5.43
CA VAL A 102 -0.64 -9.17 4.18
C VAL A 102 -0.42 -10.26 3.12
N SER A 103 0.20 -11.39 3.49
CA SER A 103 0.42 -12.53 2.59
C SER A 103 -0.89 -13.08 2.02
N ASN A 104 -1.89 -13.29 2.88
CA ASN A 104 -3.19 -13.82 2.47
C ASN A 104 -3.93 -12.86 1.54
N GLU A 105 -3.86 -11.55 1.80
CA GLU A 105 -4.47 -10.55 0.91
C GLU A 105 -3.75 -10.50 -0.45
N MET A 106 -2.43 -10.66 -0.48
CA MET A 106 -1.67 -10.76 -1.72
C MET A 106 -2.04 -12.02 -2.51
N GLU A 107 -2.14 -13.17 -1.85
CA GLU A 107 -2.51 -14.44 -2.49
C GLU A 107 -3.92 -14.35 -3.10
N LYS A 108 -4.87 -13.83 -2.34
CA LYS A 108 -6.24 -13.55 -2.80
C LYS A 108 -6.28 -12.67 -4.05
N ARG A 109 -5.45 -11.61 -4.12
CA ARG A 109 -5.35 -10.76 -5.32
C ARG A 109 -4.71 -11.48 -6.49
N SER A 110 -3.70 -12.31 -6.20
CA SER A 110 -2.96 -13.08 -7.20
C SER A 110 -3.82 -14.15 -7.88
N GLU A 111 -4.81 -14.73 -7.21
CA GLU A 111 -5.71 -15.75 -7.80
C GLU A 111 -6.35 -15.26 -9.11
N SER A 112 -6.77 -13.98 -9.14
CA SER A 112 -7.40 -13.39 -10.32
C SER A 112 -6.41 -13.28 -11.49
N SER A 113 -5.15 -12.97 -11.19
CA SER A 113 -4.06 -12.89 -12.17
C SER A 113 -3.64 -14.28 -12.65
N LEU A 114 -3.59 -15.26 -11.74
CA LEU A 114 -3.30 -16.66 -12.05
C LEU A 114 -4.33 -17.23 -13.03
N ARG A 115 -5.63 -17.00 -12.79
CA ARG A 115 -6.69 -17.43 -13.71
C ARG A 115 -6.53 -16.84 -15.11
N ARG A 116 -6.12 -15.57 -15.22
CA ARG A 116 -5.85 -14.92 -16.53
C ARG A 116 -4.63 -15.55 -17.21
N ALA A 117 -3.55 -15.78 -16.46
CA ALA A 117 -2.34 -16.41 -16.99
C ALA A 117 -2.60 -17.83 -17.51
N LEU A 118 -3.36 -18.64 -16.76
CA LEU A 118 -3.77 -19.98 -17.17
C LEU A 118 -4.64 -19.97 -18.44
N LYS A 119 -5.54 -18.99 -18.58
CA LYS A 119 -6.35 -18.83 -19.79
C LYS A 119 -5.48 -18.53 -21.02
N LEU A 120 -4.54 -17.59 -20.90
CA LEU A 120 -3.61 -17.24 -21.97
C LEU A 120 -2.74 -18.43 -22.39
N ALA A 121 -2.23 -19.20 -21.43
CA ALA A 121 -1.43 -20.39 -21.71
C ALA A 121 -2.23 -21.44 -22.50
N ASN A 122 -3.50 -21.65 -22.17
CA ASN A 122 -4.40 -22.58 -22.88
C ASN A 122 -4.76 -22.10 -24.30
N GLU A 123 -4.82 -20.78 -24.52
CA GLU A 123 -5.08 -20.20 -25.85
C GLU A 123 -3.86 -20.28 -26.77
N LEU A 124 -2.65 -20.11 -26.23
CA LEU A 124 -1.39 -20.20 -26.98
C LEU A 124 -0.89 -21.63 -27.20
N GLY A 125 -1.37 -22.59 -26.40
CA GLY A 125 -1.03 -24.02 -26.52
C GLY A 125 -1.90 -24.79 -27.52
N LYS A 126 -2.87 -24.12 -28.18
CA LYS A 126 -3.68 -24.66 -29.27
C LYS A 126 -3.19 -24.12 -30.61
#